data_AF-U4KT30-F1
#
_entry.id   AF-U4KT30-F1
#
_cell.length_a   1.000
_cell.length_b   1.000
_cell.length_c   1.000
_cell.angle_alpha   90.00
_cell.angle_beta   90.00
_cell.angle_gamma   90.00
#
_symmetry.space_group_name_H-M   'P 1'
#
loop_
_entity.id
_entity.type
_entity.pdbx_description
1 polymer ?
#
loop_
_entity_poly.entity_id
_entity_poly.type
_entity_poly.pdbx_seq_one_letter_code
_entity_poly.pdbx_strand_id
1 'polypeptide(L)'
;MVLSFYSIMILVIFLYFTYKYKYQKTVEQTLFKYLIISNIVMNVLDVLSRFDGLEQPYFAIFNQIGNYLVFILTPLLPLIWTLYVNYRVNLSKRKLNQWISILLILFAINLVFATIAISRGLYYTINEQNIYERGPLYVLSFVYAYGLMIFSMFYIIKNQSRIDKRQFKSLIAFVIPPVFASIIHIFFYGYSLIYNSITISILLVFIDTQANQMEIDYLTNVFNRKKLQQHLVERINNASKEHSFAASMIDLDNFKQINDTYGHTEGDIALQVVAQLLKDATSKDALIARYGGDEFCIVIDIDDEDEIKQLNQAIEHRVQSYNALGLKPYLIEFSIGYEVFDKEKHQNANAFIDVLDQFMYQDKEKKKN
;
A
#
# COMPACT_ATOMS: atom_id res chain seq x y z
N MET A 1 31.00 4.96 -2.61
CA MET A 1 30.97 4.89 -4.08
C MET A 1 30.48 3.55 -4.61
N VAL A 2 31.21 2.44 -4.44
CA VAL A 2 30.80 1.12 -5.01
C VAL A 2 29.42 0.66 -4.51
N LEU A 3 29.15 0.72 -3.20
CA LEU A 3 27.85 0.37 -2.63
C LEU A 3 26.71 1.23 -3.20
N SER A 4 26.93 2.54 -3.31
CA SER A 4 25.96 3.49 -3.86
C SER A 4 25.63 3.15 -5.33
N PHE A 5 26.60 2.70 -6.12
CA PHE A 5 26.37 2.24 -7.50
C PHE A 5 25.47 1.00 -7.56
N TYR A 6 25.72 -0.01 -6.71
CA TYR A 6 24.86 -1.18 -6.61
C TYR A 6 23.44 -0.83 -6.18
N SER A 7 23.29 0.05 -5.17
CA SER A 7 21.98 0.55 -4.73
C SER A 7 21.24 1.27 -5.85
N ILE A 8 21.90 2.14 -6.61
CA ILE A 8 21.31 2.82 -7.77
C ILE A 8 20.85 1.80 -8.81
N MET A 9 21.70 0.83 -9.17
CA MET A 9 21.35 -0.21 -10.15
C MET A 9 20.11 -0.99 -9.73
N ILE A 10 20.04 -1.42 -8.47
CA ILE A 10 18.89 -2.12 -7.88
C ILE A 10 17.62 -1.25 -7.96
N LEU A 11 17.71 0.02 -7.56
CA LEU A 11 16.57 0.94 -7.58
C LEU A 11 16.07 1.24 -9.01
N VAL A 12 16.98 1.33 -9.99
CA VAL A 12 16.63 1.51 -11.40
C VAL A 12 15.88 0.29 -11.93
N ILE A 13 16.33 -0.93 -11.57
CA ILE A 13 15.62 -2.17 -11.91
C ILE A 13 14.20 -2.17 -11.33
N PHE A 14 14.02 -1.74 -10.07
CA PHE A 14 12.67 -1.63 -9.49
C PHE A 14 11.82 -0.57 -10.14
N LEU A 15 12.40 0.57 -10.49
CA LEU A 15 11.69 1.62 -11.19
C LEU A 15 11.18 1.12 -12.55
N TYR A 16 12.00 0.34 -13.25
CA TYR A 16 11.61 -0.33 -14.49
C TYR A 16 10.47 -1.32 -14.27
N PHE A 17 10.55 -2.22 -13.29
CA PHE A 17 9.47 -3.18 -13.02
C PHE A 17 8.17 -2.48 -12.60
N THR A 18 8.27 -1.44 -11.78
CA THR A 18 7.11 -0.60 -11.39
C THR A 18 6.44 0.02 -12.61
N TYR A 19 7.21 0.42 -13.63
CA TYR A 19 6.68 0.97 -14.88
C TYR A 19 6.11 -0.11 -15.81
N LYS A 20 6.85 -1.21 -16.00
CA LYS A 20 6.53 -2.29 -16.95
C LYS A 20 5.20 -2.95 -16.63
N TYR A 21 4.92 -3.20 -15.35
CA TYR A 21 3.74 -3.98 -14.97
C TYR A 21 2.41 -3.21 -15.00
N LYS A 22 2.38 -1.95 -15.47
CA LYS A 22 1.17 -1.20 -15.86
C LYS A 22 -0.05 -1.36 -14.94
N TYR A 23 0.16 -1.56 -13.65
CA TYR A 23 -0.89 -1.55 -12.65
C TYR A 23 -1.50 -0.14 -12.60
N GLN A 24 -2.81 -0.03 -12.38
CA GLN A 24 -3.52 1.24 -12.32
C GLN A 24 -2.71 2.29 -11.55
N LYS A 25 -2.58 3.51 -12.08
CA LYS A 25 -1.82 4.62 -11.45
C LYS A 25 -2.46 5.03 -10.12
N THR A 26 -2.23 4.25 -9.07
CA THR A 26 -2.69 4.61 -7.73
C THR A 26 -1.78 5.69 -7.15
N VAL A 27 -2.33 6.51 -6.26
CA VAL A 27 -1.58 7.55 -5.56
C VAL A 27 -0.45 6.93 -4.74
N GLU A 28 -0.70 5.78 -4.15
CA GLU A 28 0.27 4.96 -3.44
C GLU A 28 1.49 4.59 -4.28
N GLN A 29 1.28 4.04 -5.48
CA GLN A 29 2.37 3.68 -6.39
C GLN A 29 3.15 4.92 -6.82
N THR A 30 2.46 6.06 -6.99
CA THR A 30 3.09 7.34 -7.32
C THR A 30 4.01 7.82 -6.18
N LEU A 31 3.54 7.78 -4.93
CA LEU A 31 4.36 8.12 -3.75
C LEU A 31 5.53 7.15 -3.58
N PHE A 32 5.30 5.85 -3.78
CA PHE A 32 6.36 4.84 -3.72
C PHE A 32 7.43 5.06 -4.81
N LYS A 33 7.01 5.43 -6.03
CA LYS A 33 7.91 5.83 -7.11
C LYS A 33 8.77 7.03 -6.71
N TYR A 34 8.20 8.03 -6.03
CA TYR A 34 8.96 9.17 -5.53
C TYR A 34 9.95 8.78 -4.41
N LEU A 35 9.64 7.78 -3.57
CA LEU A 35 10.63 7.21 -2.64
C LEU A 35 11.83 6.60 -3.36
N ILE A 36 11.59 5.79 -4.40
CA ILE A 36 12.65 5.19 -5.22
C ILE A 36 13.50 6.30 -5.88
N ILE A 37 12.86 7.24 -6.58
CA ILE A 37 13.55 8.30 -7.30
C ILE A 37 14.37 9.18 -6.35
N SER A 38 13.78 9.60 -5.23
CA SER A 38 14.51 10.40 -4.23
C SER A 38 15.70 9.63 -3.66
N ASN A 39 15.58 8.32 -3.39
CA ASN A 39 16.71 7.52 -2.93
C ASN A 39 17.82 7.37 -4.00
N ILE A 40 17.46 7.23 -5.28
CA ILE A 40 18.44 7.24 -6.38
C ILE A 40 19.19 8.59 -6.39
N VAL A 41 18.46 9.70 -6.36
CA VAL A 41 19.04 11.05 -6.34
C VAL A 41 19.99 11.21 -5.16
N MET A 42 19.57 10.81 -3.95
CA MET A 42 20.43 10.92 -2.77
C MET A 42 21.69 10.04 -2.86
N ASN A 43 21.60 8.83 -3.43
CA ASN A 43 22.79 7.99 -3.66
C ASN A 43 23.76 8.63 -4.68
N VAL A 44 23.25 9.29 -5.72
CA VAL A 44 24.09 10.02 -6.68
C VAL A 44 24.78 11.22 -6.02
N LEU A 45 24.02 12.02 -5.26
CA LEU A 45 24.56 13.18 -4.55
C LEU A 45 25.60 12.79 -3.50
N ASP A 46 25.38 11.67 -2.80
CA ASP A 46 26.35 11.11 -1.87
C ASP A 46 27.63 10.63 -2.56
N VAL A 47 27.59 10.18 -3.81
CA VAL A 47 28.82 9.90 -4.57
C VAL A 47 29.53 11.20 -4.96
N LEU A 48 28.78 12.22 -5.39
CA LEU A 48 29.34 13.52 -5.77
C LEU A 48 30.01 14.26 -4.60
N SER A 49 29.59 13.98 -3.37
CA SER A 49 30.10 14.64 -2.15
C SER A 49 31.33 13.97 -1.53
N ARG A 50 32.02 13.06 -2.24
CA ARG A 50 33.05 12.15 -1.69
C ARG A 50 34.35 12.10 -2.49
N PHE A 51 34.65 13.14 -3.27
CA PHE A 51 35.92 13.30 -3.98
C PHE A 51 36.98 13.99 -3.10
N ASP A 52 37.02 13.62 -1.81
CA ASP A 52 37.91 14.24 -0.81
C ASP A 52 39.39 13.98 -1.12
N GLY A 53 40.22 15.00 -0.96
CA GLY A 53 41.68 14.91 -1.12
C GLY A 53 42.17 14.80 -2.56
N LEU A 54 41.28 14.86 -3.57
CA LEU A 54 41.69 14.92 -4.98
C LEU A 54 42.05 16.37 -5.37
N GLU A 55 43.26 16.54 -5.91
CA GLU A 55 43.89 17.85 -6.17
C GLU A 55 43.24 18.65 -7.31
N GLN A 56 42.49 18.00 -8.20
CA GLN A 56 41.96 18.66 -9.38
C GLN A 56 40.77 19.58 -9.02
N PRO A 57 40.72 20.82 -9.57
CA PRO A 57 39.79 21.86 -9.12
C PRO A 57 38.32 21.50 -9.34
N TYR A 58 38.00 20.67 -10.33
CA TYR A 58 36.63 20.20 -10.56
C TYR A 58 36.11 19.27 -9.46
N PHE A 59 36.98 18.51 -8.78
CA PHE A 59 36.57 17.66 -7.66
C PHE A 59 36.17 18.48 -6.43
N ALA A 60 36.84 19.60 -6.18
CA ALA A 60 36.43 20.54 -5.12
C ALA A 60 35.04 21.12 -5.40
N ILE A 61 34.75 21.47 -6.66
CA ILE A 61 33.41 21.94 -7.08
C ILE A 61 32.36 20.86 -6.86
N PHE A 62 32.64 19.61 -7.28
CA PHE A 62 31.72 18.49 -7.04
C PHE A 62 31.48 18.24 -5.56
N ASN A 63 32.52 18.25 -4.74
CA ASN A 63 32.40 18.11 -3.30
C ASN A 63 31.56 19.21 -2.68
N GLN A 64 31.74 20.46 -3.10
CA GLN A 64 30.99 21.58 -2.57
C GLN A 64 29.50 21.52 -2.95
N ILE A 65 29.20 21.27 -4.23
CA ILE A 65 27.83 21.14 -4.73
C ILE A 65 27.16 19.89 -4.13
N GLY A 66 27.86 18.76 -4.12
CA GLY A 66 27.38 17.49 -3.60
C GLY A 66 26.99 17.60 -2.13
N ASN A 67 27.91 18.08 -1.27
CA ASN A 67 27.62 18.27 0.15
C ASN A 67 26.47 19.27 0.37
N TYR A 68 26.45 20.39 -0.35
CA TYR A 68 25.37 21.38 -0.25
C TYR A 68 24.00 20.76 -0.54
N LEU A 69 23.89 20.02 -1.66
CA LEU A 69 22.65 19.36 -2.06
C LEU A 69 22.27 18.22 -1.11
N VAL A 70 23.24 17.45 -0.59
CA VAL A 70 22.98 16.41 0.42
C VAL A 70 22.29 17.00 1.64
N PHE A 71 22.82 18.08 2.24
CA PHE A 71 22.23 18.68 3.44
C PHE A 71 20.86 19.30 3.18
N ILE A 72 20.65 19.94 2.03
CA ILE A 72 19.36 20.53 1.68
C ILE A 72 18.29 19.49 1.42
N LEU A 73 18.65 18.40 0.73
CA LEU A 73 17.71 17.35 0.31
C LEU A 73 17.59 16.20 1.30
N THR A 74 18.39 16.18 2.37
CA THR A 74 18.29 15.22 3.48
C THR A 74 16.85 14.91 3.93
N PRO A 75 15.95 15.89 4.13
CA PRO A 75 14.59 15.59 4.57
C PRO A 75 13.64 15.11 3.47
N LEU A 76 14.01 15.19 2.19
CA LEU A 76 13.11 14.85 1.08
C LEU A 76 12.53 13.44 1.23
N LEU A 77 13.39 12.46 1.53
CA LEU A 77 12.97 11.07 1.66
C LEU A 77 12.06 10.83 2.89
N PRO A 78 12.41 11.28 4.12
CA PRO A 78 11.50 11.26 5.27
C PRO A 78 10.14 11.93 5.03
N LEU A 79 10.11 13.05 4.27
CA LEU A 79 8.87 13.75 3.95
C LEU A 79 7.98 12.90 3.02
N ILE A 80 8.55 12.35 1.94
CA ILE A 80 7.82 11.46 1.03
C ILE A 80 7.36 10.19 1.78
N TRP A 81 8.19 9.66 2.69
CA TRP A 81 7.82 8.53 3.53
C TRP A 81 6.61 8.84 4.42
N THR A 82 6.60 10.03 5.04
CA THR A 82 5.49 10.51 5.85
C THR A 82 4.19 10.59 5.03
N LEU A 83 4.27 11.08 3.78
CA LEU A 83 3.13 11.11 2.85
C LEU A 83 2.65 9.71 2.47
N TYR A 84 3.59 8.80 2.17
CA TYR A 84 3.28 7.41 1.83
C TYR A 84 2.54 6.71 2.98
N VAL A 85 3.05 6.84 4.21
CA VAL A 85 2.42 6.32 5.43
C VAL A 85 1.05 6.95 5.66
N ASN A 86 0.92 8.27 5.49
CA ASN A 86 -0.36 8.97 5.67
C ASN A 86 -1.44 8.46 4.70
N TYR A 87 -1.08 8.28 3.43
CA TYR A 87 -1.98 7.74 2.43
C TYR A 87 -2.35 6.29 2.74
N ARG A 88 -1.38 5.44 3.11
CA ARG A 88 -1.62 4.04 3.50
C ARG A 88 -2.62 3.91 4.66
N VAL A 89 -2.57 4.82 5.62
CA VAL A 89 -3.46 4.80 6.80
C VAL A 89 -4.85 5.36 6.52
N ASN A 90 -4.97 6.40 5.69
CA ASN A 90 -6.24 7.11 5.52
C ASN A 90 -6.96 6.79 4.21
N LEU A 91 -6.24 6.30 3.19
CA LEU A 91 -6.72 6.06 1.83
C LEU A 91 -7.45 7.26 1.21
N SER A 92 -7.11 8.49 1.65
CA SER A 92 -7.84 9.71 1.32
C SER A 92 -6.93 10.74 0.64
N LYS A 93 -7.27 11.11 -0.60
CA LYS A 93 -6.57 12.17 -1.35
C LYS A 93 -6.71 13.54 -0.69
N ARG A 94 -7.86 13.84 -0.09
CA ARG A 94 -8.11 15.12 0.59
C ARG A 94 -7.17 15.31 1.78
N LYS A 95 -7.07 14.30 2.64
CA LYS A 95 -6.13 14.32 3.77
C LYS A 95 -4.69 14.38 3.28
N LEU A 96 -4.34 13.60 2.26
CA LEU A 96 -3.00 13.64 1.67
C LEU A 96 -2.60 15.07 1.25
N ASN A 97 -3.48 15.80 0.55
CA ASN A 97 -3.20 17.18 0.12
C ASN A 97 -2.98 18.14 1.28
N GLN A 98 -3.70 17.99 2.40
CA GLN A 98 -3.45 18.79 3.61
C GLN A 98 -2.06 18.53 4.18
N TRP A 99 -1.64 17.26 4.21
CA TRP A 99 -0.31 16.88 4.67
C TRP A 99 0.79 17.35 3.71
N ILE A 100 0.57 17.32 2.38
CA ILE A 100 1.52 17.87 1.40
C ILE A 100 1.82 19.34 1.73
N SER A 101 0.81 20.17 1.96
CA SER A 101 1.03 21.59 2.27
C SER A 101 1.85 21.80 3.55
N ILE A 102 1.56 21.05 4.62
CA ILE A 102 2.30 21.13 5.89
C ILE A 102 3.77 20.72 5.68
N LEU A 103 3.99 19.62 4.98
CA LEU A 103 5.33 19.07 4.75
C LEU A 103 6.17 19.92 3.80
N LEU A 104 5.55 20.64 2.85
CA LEU A 104 6.24 21.63 2.01
C LEU A 104 6.73 22.84 2.81
N ILE A 105 5.95 23.31 3.78
CA ILE A 105 6.38 24.38 4.70
C ILE A 105 7.58 23.92 5.52
N LEU A 106 7.53 22.71 6.07
CA LEU A 106 8.64 22.11 6.81
C LEU A 106 9.90 22.02 5.94
N PHE A 107 9.78 21.58 4.68
CA PHE A 107 10.89 21.55 3.73
C PHE A 107 11.48 22.94 3.46
N ALA A 108 10.63 23.96 3.27
CA ALA A 108 11.08 25.33 3.04
C ALA A 108 11.85 25.90 4.24
N ILE A 109 11.40 25.60 5.47
CA ILE A 109 12.12 25.98 6.70
C ILE A 109 13.50 25.32 6.72
N ASN A 110 13.60 24.02 6.42
CA ASN A 110 14.87 23.33 6.34
C ASN A 110 15.79 23.94 5.26
N LEU A 111 15.26 24.25 4.09
CA LEU A 111 16.03 24.85 2.99
C LEU A 111 16.68 26.17 3.43
N VAL A 112 15.92 27.07 4.05
CA VAL A 112 16.43 28.35 4.55
C VAL A 112 17.46 28.13 5.67
N PHE A 113 17.13 27.31 6.66
CA PHE A 113 18.02 27.04 7.78
C PHE A 113 19.34 26.40 7.35
N ALA A 114 19.28 25.34 6.54
CA ALA A 114 20.45 24.65 6.02
C ALA A 114 21.33 25.59 5.19
N THR A 115 20.73 26.42 4.33
CA THR A 115 21.51 27.38 3.51
C THR A 115 22.27 28.38 4.40
N ILE A 116 21.65 28.90 5.46
CA ILE A 116 22.30 29.80 6.42
C ILE A 116 23.36 29.06 7.24
N ALA A 117 23.08 27.82 7.66
CA ALA A 117 24.02 27.02 8.44
C ALA A 117 25.28 26.66 7.61
N ILE A 118 25.11 26.30 6.34
CA ILE A 118 26.22 26.00 5.43
C ILE A 118 27.04 27.25 5.14
N SER A 119 26.42 28.39 4.85
CA SER A 119 27.14 29.64 4.55
C SER A 119 27.97 30.17 5.73
N ARG A 120 27.61 29.78 6.96
CA ARG A 120 28.36 30.09 8.19
C ARG A 120 29.34 28.99 8.62
N GLY A 121 29.50 27.92 7.83
CA GLY A 121 30.37 26.78 8.18
C GLY A 121 29.87 25.97 9.38
N LEU A 122 28.60 26.10 9.78
CA LEU A 122 28.04 25.43 10.96
C LEU A 122 27.73 23.96 10.71
N TYR A 123 27.42 23.58 9.47
CA TYR A 123 27.19 22.18 9.08
C TYR A 123 28.45 21.46 8.63
N TYR A 124 29.24 22.10 7.79
CA TYR A 124 30.52 21.59 7.33
C TYR A 124 31.37 22.71 6.77
N THR A 125 32.66 22.43 6.65
CA THR A 125 33.65 23.23 5.91
C THR A 125 34.40 22.29 4.97
N ILE A 126 34.93 22.84 3.87
CA ILE A 126 35.88 22.14 2.99
C ILE A 126 37.15 22.98 3.02
N ASN A 127 38.26 22.39 3.45
CA ASN A 127 39.53 23.09 3.54
C ASN A 127 40.21 23.24 2.16
N GLU A 128 41.33 23.96 2.11
CA GLU A 128 42.07 24.23 0.86
C GLU A 128 42.57 22.96 0.17
N GLN A 129 42.76 21.87 0.92
CA GLN A 129 43.15 20.56 0.42
C GLN A 129 41.95 19.72 -0.07
N ASN A 130 40.76 20.32 -0.21
CA ASN A 130 39.53 19.62 -0.59
C ASN A 130 39.18 18.47 0.37
N ILE A 131 39.37 18.67 1.67
CA ILE A 131 38.98 17.71 2.71
C ILE A 131 37.76 18.23 3.43
N TYR A 132 36.73 17.39 3.50
CA TYR A 132 35.49 17.65 4.20
C TYR A 132 35.67 17.58 5.73
N GLU A 133 35.23 18.63 6.43
CA GLU A 133 35.24 18.70 7.90
C GLU A 133 33.83 18.96 8.43
N ARG A 134 33.43 18.24 9.49
CA ARG A 134 32.10 18.36 10.10
C ARG A 134 32.03 19.62 10.97
N GLY A 135 31.01 20.44 10.77
CA GLY A 135 30.74 21.61 11.60
C GLY A 135 30.03 21.27 12.91
N PRO A 136 29.93 22.22 13.85
CA PRO A 136 29.36 21.99 15.19
C PRO A 136 27.87 21.63 15.17
N LEU A 137 27.11 22.08 14.18
CA LEU A 137 25.67 21.79 14.03
C LEU A 137 25.37 20.66 13.05
N TYR A 138 26.39 19.92 12.57
CA TYR A 138 26.23 18.79 11.65
C TYR A 138 25.11 17.82 12.06
N VAL A 139 25.07 17.44 13.34
CA VAL A 139 24.11 16.47 13.89
C VAL A 139 22.65 16.93 13.76
N LEU A 140 22.40 18.25 13.78
CA LEU A 140 21.06 18.82 13.73
C LEU A 140 20.32 18.48 12.41
N SER A 141 21.07 18.36 11.31
CA SER A 141 20.51 17.93 10.01
C SER A 141 19.89 16.53 10.07
N PHE A 142 20.50 15.61 10.84
CA PHE A 142 19.99 14.25 11.05
C PHE A 142 18.83 14.23 12.03
N VAL A 143 18.89 15.03 13.11
CA VAL A 143 17.80 15.12 14.09
C VAL A 143 16.49 15.50 13.40
N TYR A 144 16.53 16.44 12.45
CA TYR A 144 15.37 16.84 11.68
C TYR A 144 14.79 15.67 10.85
N ALA A 145 15.63 14.95 10.09
CA ALA A 145 15.20 13.81 9.27
C ALA A 145 14.65 12.65 10.11
N TYR A 146 15.34 12.29 11.20
CA TYR A 146 14.89 11.22 12.11
C TYR A 146 13.66 11.63 12.90
N GLY A 147 13.48 12.91 13.22
CA GLY A 147 12.25 13.43 13.83
C GLY A 147 11.01 13.12 12.97
N LEU A 148 11.12 13.31 11.64
CA LEU A 148 10.05 12.95 10.70
C LEU A 148 9.81 11.43 10.61
N MET A 149 10.88 10.63 10.65
CA MET A 149 10.74 9.16 10.67
C MET A 149 10.10 8.65 11.97
N ILE A 150 10.49 9.19 13.12
CA ILE A 150 9.91 8.87 14.44
C ILE A 150 8.45 9.30 14.48
N PHE A 151 8.12 10.50 13.98
CA PHE A 151 6.74 10.96 13.84
C PHE A 151 5.92 9.97 12.99
N SER A 152 6.45 9.54 11.85
CA SER A 152 5.80 8.55 10.98
C SER A 152 5.59 7.21 11.70
N MET A 153 6.58 6.75 12.47
CA MET A 153 6.49 5.53 13.27
C MET A 153 5.39 5.64 14.34
N PHE A 154 5.33 6.75 15.08
CA PHE A 154 4.27 7.00 16.05
C PHE A 154 2.89 7.05 15.37
N TYR A 155 2.80 7.67 14.20
CA TYR A 155 1.58 7.73 13.40
C TYR A 155 1.09 6.33 12.98
N ILE A 156 2.00 5.44 12.56
CA ILE A 156 1.69 4.04 12.24
C ILE A 156 1.14 3.31 13.48
N ILE A 157 1.84 3.40 14.61
CA ILE A 157 1.45 2.73 15.87
C ILE A 157 0.07 3.21 16.33
N LYS A 158 -0.17 4.53 16.32
CA LYS A 158 -1.45 5.12 16.73
C LYS A 158 -2.63 4.64 15.86
N ASN A 159 -2.38 4.37 14.58
CA ASN A 159 -3.41 3.98 13.62
C ASN A 159 -3.34 2.50 13.22
N GLN A 160 -2.69 1.64 14.03
CA GLN A 160 -2.46 0.22 13.70
C GLN A 160 -3.75 -0.56 13.39
N SER A 161 -4.90 -0.17 13.94
CA SER A 161 -6.19 -0.81 13.67
C SER A 161 -6.71 -0.60 12.24
N ARG A 162 -6.19 0.41 11.52
CA ARG A 162 -6.54 0.72 10.13
C ARG A 162 -5.59 0.08 9.11
N ILE A 163 -4.57 -0.63 9.57
CA ILE A 163 -3.50 -1.19 8.74
C ILE A 163 -3.53 -2.72 8.87
N ASP A 164 -3.34 -3.42 7.75
CA ASP A 164 -3.16 -4.86 7.77
C ASP A 164 -1.93 -5.26 8.62
N LYS A 165 -2.02 -6.36 9.39
CA LYS A 165 -0.96 -6.78 10.33
C LYS A 165 0.39 -7.05 9.63
N ARG A 166 0.39 -7.54 8.39
CA ARG A 166 1.61 -7.79 7.62
C ARG A 166 2.23 -6.48 7.15
N GLN A 167 1.39 -5.57 6.65
CA GLN A 167 1.81 -4.23 6.24
C GLN A 167 2.32 -3.39 7.42
N PHE A 168 1.69 -3.49 8.58
CA PHE A 168 2.16 -2.83 9.79
C PHE A 168 3.63 -3.20 10.09
N LYS A 169 3.96 -4.49 10.03
CA LYS A 169 5.34 -4.96 10.26
C LYS A 169 6.32 -4.41 9.23
N SER A 170 5.97 -4.41 7.95
CA SER A 170 6.85 -3.90 6.88
C SER A 170 7.09 -2.38 7.01
N LEU A 171 6.04 -1.62 7.35
CA LEU A 171 6.13 -0.17 7.56
C LEU A 171 7.00 0.20 8.77
N ILE A 172 6.88 -0.53 9.89
CA ILE A 172 7.75 -0.31 11.05
C ILE A 172 9.20 -0.72 10.76
N ALA A 173 9.39 -1.86 10.07
CA ALA A 173 10.71 -2.35 9.70
C ALA A 173 11.49 -1.38 8.80
N PHE A 174 10.81 -0.52 8.03
CA PHE A 174 11.44 0.48 7.17
C PHE A 174 12.45 1.38 7.91
N VAL A 175 12.19 1.72 9.17
CA VAL A 175 13.03 2.67 9.93
C VAL A 175 14.30 2.00 10.49
N ILE A 176 14.30 0.66 10.62
CA ILE A 176 15.37 -0.08 11.32
C ILE A 176 16.72 0.03 10.60
N PRO A 177 16.86 -0.30 9.29
CA PRO A 177 18.15 -0.23 8.62
C PRO A 177 18.78 1.18 8.61
N PRO A 178 18.02 2.27 8.34
CA PRO A 178 18.55 3.63 8.39
C PRO A 178 19.02 4.05 9.77
N VAL A 179 18.31 3.67 10.84
CA VAL A 179 18.76 3.97 12.21
C VAL A 179 20.08 3.27 12.50
N PHE A 180 20.17 1.97 12.17
CA PHE A 180 21.39 1.20 12.37
C PHE A 180 22.58 1.77 11.57
N ALA A 181 22.37 2.11 10.30
CA ALA A 181 23.40 2.71 9.46
C ALA A 181 23.86 4.07 9.98
N SER A 182 22.97 4.87 10.56
CA SER A 182 23.36 6.16 11.16
C SER A 182 24.16 6.01 12.44
N ILE A 183 23.86 5.01 13.28
CA ILE A 183 24.70 4.71 14.45
C ILE A 183 26.13 4.38 13.98
N ILE A 184 26.27 3.52 12.97
CA ILE A 184 27.59 3.22 12.38
C ILE A 184 28.25 4.48 11.81
N HIS A 185 27.53 5.32 11.08
CA HIS A 185 28.07 6.53 10.45
C HIS A 185 28.52 7.61 11.47
N ILE A 186 27.97 7.59 12.69
CA ILE A 186 28.44 8.44 13.80
C ILE A 186 29.83 8.00 14.26
N PHE A 187 30.03 6.69 14.44
CA PHE A 187 31.29 6.13 14.96
C PHE A 187 32.38 5.96 13.91
N PHE A 188 32.03 5.69 12.65
CA PHE A 188 32.97 5.41 11.57
C PHE A 188 32.93 6.51 10.50
N TYR A 189 33.95 7.37 10.51
CA TYR A 189 34.11 8.45 9.54
C TYR A 189 34.37 7.90 8.11
N GLY A 190 33.79 8.55 7.10
CA GLY A 190 34.03 8.24 5.68
C GLY A 190 33.11 7.18 5.04
N TYR A 191 32.38 6.38 5.82
CA TYR A 191 31.47 5.37 5.26
C TYR A 191 30.04 5.91 5.11
N SER A 192 29.58 6.05 3.87
CA SER A 192 28.18 6.41 3.60
C SER A 192 27.30 5.18 3.42
N LEU A 193 26.69 4.73 4.52
CA LEU A 193 25.77 3.59 4.53
C LEU A 193 24.30 4.01 4.61
N ILE A 194 24.00 5.29 4.89
CA ILE A 194 22.63 5.75 5.15
C ILE A 194 21.73 5.51 3.94
N TYR A 195 22.07 6.05 2.76
CA TYR A 195 21.19 5.92 1.60
C TYR A 195 21.11 4.48 1.07
N ASN A 196 22.19 3.71 1.23
CA ASN A 196 22.23 2.27 0.93
C ASN A 196 21.29 1.46 1.85
N SER A 197 21.26 1.79 3.15
CA SER A 197 20.34 1.15 4.09
C SER A 197 18.88 1.49 3.81
N ILE A 198 18.60 2.70 3.31
CA ILE A 198 17.25 3.07 2.88
C ILE A 198 16.86 2.28 1.63
N THR A 199 17.79 1.93 0.74
CA THR A 199 17.53 1.00 -0.37
C THR A 199 17.02 -0.35 0.15
N ILE A 200 17.61 -0.88 1.24
CA ILE A 200 17.14 -2.11 1.91
C ILE A 200 15.73 -1.90 2.49
N SER A 201 15.43 -0.74 3.08
CA SER A 201 14.09 -0.43 3.59
C SER A 201 13.04 -0.35 2.48
N ILE A 202 13.37 0.28 1.34
CA ILE A 202 12.50 0.34 0.16
C ILE A 202 12.27 -1.07 -0.39
N LEU A 203 13.30 -1.92 -0.42
CA LEU A 203 13.23 -3.32 -0.80
C LEU A 203 12.23 -4.10 0.07
N LEU A 204 12.28 -3.96 1.39
CA LEU A 204 11.37 -4.61 2.32
C LEU A 204 9.90 -4.21 2.04
N VAL A 205 9.66 -2.91 1.85
CA VAL A 205 8.31 -2.41 1.52
C VAL A 205 7.87 -2.84 0.12
N PHE A 206 8.79 -2.91 -0.85
CA PHE A 206 8.49 -3.38 -2.20
C PHE A 206 8.03 -4.84 -2.19
N ILE A 207 8.81 -5.73 -1.55
CA ILE A 207 8.49 -7.17 -1.46
C ILE A 207 7.14 -7.38 -0.78
N ASP A 208 6.89 -6.69 0.34
CA ASP A 208 5.60 -6.75 1.02
C ASP A 208 4.46 -6.24 0.13
N THR A 209 4.67 -5.12 -0.58
CA THR A 209 3.66 -4.57 -1.50
C THR A 209 3.37 -5.53 -2.65
N GLN A 210 4.38 -6.18 -3.23
CA GLN A 210 4.20 -7.17 -4.31
C GLN A 210 3.46 -8.42 -3.81
N ALA A 211 3.85 -8.97 -2.66
CA ALA A 211 3.15 -10.10 -2.05
C ALA A 211 1.67 -9.77 -1.74
N ASN A 212 1.39 -8.48 -1.56
CA ASN A 212 0.09 -7.94 -1.23
C ASN A 212 -0.78 -7.57 -2.45
N GLN A 213 -0.25 -7.61 -3.68
CA GLN A 213 -0.91 -7.18 -4.92
C GLN A 213 -1.58 -8.30 -5.71
N MET A 214 -1.56 -9.54 -5.22
CA MET A 214 -2.45 -10.58 -5.77
C MET A 214 -3.88 -10.20 -5.35
N GLU A 215 -4.65 -9.64 -6.27
CA GLU A 215 -6.04 -9.21 -6.07
C GLU A 215 -7.05 -10.27 -6.51
N ILE A 216 -6.59 -11.28 -7.26
CA ILE A 216 -7.41 -12.34 -7.84
C ILE A 216 -7.22 -13.62 -7.02
N ASP A 217 -8.32 -14.30 -6.71
CA ASP A 217 -8.31 -15.66 -6.17
C ASP A 217 -7.89 -16.64 -7.26
N TYR A 218 -6.82 -17.40 -7.01
CA TYR A 218 -6.20 -18.25 -8.03
C TYR A 218 -7.11 -19.40 -8.50
N LEU A 219 -8.00 -19.88 -7.62
CA LEU A 219 -8.87 -21.01 -7.93
C LEU A 219 -10.04 -20.59 -8.81
N THR A 220 -10.70 -19.49 -8.42
CA THR A 220 -12.00 -19.07 -8.99
C THR A 220 -11.87 -17.94 -10.01
N ASN A 221 -10.69 -17.30 -10.09
CA ASN A 221 -10.41 -16.17 -10.98
C ASN A 221 -11.41 -15.00 -10.80
N VAL A 222 -11.99 -14.85 -9.61
CA VAL A 222 -12.67 -13.62 -9.14
C VAL A 222 -11.72 -12.84 -8.25
N PHE A 223 -12.10 -11.65 -7.79
CA PHE A 223 -11.28 -10.95 -6.81
C PHE A 223 -11.19 -11.73 -5.50
N ASN A 224 -10.20 -11.45 -4.67
CA ASN A 224 -10.10 -12.04 -3.35
C ASN A 224 -10.63 -11.08 -2.28
N ARG A 225 -10.78 -11.61 -1.06
CA ARG A 225 -11.17 -10.86 0.15
C ARG A 225 -10.47 -9.52 0.31
N LYS A 226 -9.18 -9.46 -0.04
CA LYS A 226 -8.39 -8.24 0.12
C LYS A 226 -8.83 -7.13 -0.83
N LYS A 227 -9.01 -7.47 -2.10
CA LYS A 227 -9.50 -6.51 -3.10
C LYS A 227 -10.91 -6.04 -2.78
N LEU A 228 -11.78 -6.94 -2.29
CA LEU A 228 -13.10 -6.57 -1.77
C LEU A 228 -13.00 -5.51 -0.67
N GLN A 229 -12.17 -5.74 0.35
CA GLN A 229 -12.02 -4.81 1.46
C GLN A 229 -11.54 -3.42 1.00
N GLN A 230 -10.57 -3.39 0.08
CA GLN A 230 -10.10 -2.13 -0.51
C GLN A 230 -11.22 -1.40 -1.27
N HIS A 231 -11.99 -2.14 -2.06
CA HIS A 231 -13.10 -1.59 -2.83
C HIS A 231 -14.19 -1.01 -1.92
N LEU A 232 -14.58 -1.74 -0.86
CA LEU A 232 -15.57 -1.27 0.10
C LEU A 232 -15.11 0.02 0.79
N VAL A 233 -13.85 0.11 1.22
CA VAL A 233 -13.33 1.36 1.83
C VAL A 233 -13.36 2.52 0.85
N GLU A 234 -13.03 2.29 -0.42
CA GLU A 234 -13.12 3.32 -1.46
C GLU A 234 -14.57 3.76 -1.69
N ARG A 235 -15.51 2.81 -1.81
CA ARG A 235 -16.94 3.10 -2.00
C ARG A 235 -17.54 3.85 -0.82
N ILE A 236 -17.26 3.44 0.41
CA ILE A 236 -17.73 4.12 1.63
C ILE A 236 -17.23 5.57 1.70
N ASN A 237 -15.99 5.82 1.29
CA ASN A 237 -15.43 7.17 1.29
C ASN A 237 -16.05 8.08 0.22
N ASN A 238 -16.52 7.49 -0.88
CA ASN A 238 -17.12 8.21 -2.01
C ASN A 238 -18.67 8.21 -1.98
N ALA A 239 -19.29 7.39 -1.13
CA ALA A 239 -20.74 7.24 -1.03
C ALA A 239 -21.40 8.57 -0.66
N SER A 240 -22.49 8.87 -1.37
CA SER A 240 -23.30 10.07 -1.18
C SER A 240 -24.79 9.72 -1.32
N LYS A 241 -25.68 10.65 -1.00
CA LYS A 241 -27.13 10.41 -1.16
C LYS A 241 -27.55 10.14 -2.61
N GLU A 242 -26.76 10.59 -3.58
CA GLU A 242 -27.04 10.45 -5.02
C GLU A 242 -26.29 9.28 -5.66
N HIS A 243 -25.30 8.71 -4.97
CA HIS A 243 -24.48 7.61 -5.48
C HIS A 243 -24.25 6.62 -4.34
N SER A 244 -25.05 5.57 -4.31
CA SER A 244 -24.99 4.52 -3.30
C SER A 244 -24.49 3.21 -3.91
N PHE A 245 -24.23 2.23 -3.05
CA PHE A 245 -23.85 0.89 -3.46
C PHE A 245 -24.52 -0.13 -2.55
N ALA A 246 -24.66 -1.35 -3.06
CA ALA A 246 -25.19 -2.48 -2.32
C ALA A 246 -24.22 -3.65 -2.40
N ALA A 247 -24.37 -4.58 -1.47
CA ALA A 247 -23.59 -5.81 -1.50
C ALA A 247 -24.42 -7.03 -1.09
N SER A 248 -24.03 -8.18 -1.62
CA SER A 248 -24.55 -9.50 -1.25
C SER A 248 -23.39 -10.36 -0.74
N MET A 249 -23.51 -10.94 0.45
CA MET A 249 -22.70 -12.04 0.94
C MET A 249 -23.41 -13.36 0.63
N ILE A 250 -22.66 -14.32 0.09
CA ILE A 250 -23.15 -15.57 -0.48
C ILE A 250 -22.31 -16.70 0.10
N ASP A 251 -22.96 -17.72 0.65
CA ASP A 251 -22.31 -18.95 1.13
C ASP A 251 -22.87 -20.14 0.34
N LEU A 252 -21.97 -21.03 -0.11
CA LEU A 252 -22.34 -22.28 -0.78
C LEU A 252 -22.79 -23.33 0.25
N ASP A 253 -24.09 -23.62 0.24
CA ASP A 253 -24.69 -24.58 1.15
C ASP A 253 -24.15 -25.99 0.90
N ASN A 254 -23.97 -26.73 1.99
CA ASN A 254 -23.48 -28.12 1.98
C ASN A 254 -22.11 -28.32 1.30
N PHE A 255 -21.29 -27.28 1.13
CA PHE A 255 -19.97 -27.40 0.49
C PHE A 255 -19.05 -28.44 1.15
N LYS A 256 -19.09 -28.53 2.49
CA LYS A 256 -18.35 -29.57 3.22
C LYS A 256 -18.78 -30.98 2.80
N GLN A 257 -20.08 -31.21 2.60
CA GLN A 257 -20.58 -32.51 2.13
C GLN A 257 -20.10 -32.83 0.72
N ILE A 258 -20.01 -31.83 -0.16
CA ILE A 258 -19.43 -32.00 -1.50
C ILE A 258 -17.97 -32.47 -1.39
N ASN A 259 -17.17 -31.80 -0.56
CA ASN A 259 -15.77 -32.20 -0.31
C ASN A 259 -15.66 -33.61 0.29
N ASP A 260 -16.47 -33.92 1.30
CA ASP A 260 -16.40 -35.18 2.04
C ASP A 260 -16.87 -36.37 1.16
N THR A 261 -17.81 -36.13 0.24
CA THR A 261 -18.39 -37.19 -0.62
C THR A 261 -17.65 -37.38 -1.93
N TYR A 262 -17.22 -36.29 -2.58
CA TYR A 262 -16.66 -36.30 -3.94
C TYR A 262 -15.18 -35.90 -3.99
N GLY A 263 -14.60 -35.52 -2.85
CA GLY A 263 -13.21 -35.12 -2.73
C GLY A 263 -12.97 -33.62 -3.01
N HIS A 264 -11.85 -33.12 -2.50
CA HIS A 264 -11.48 -31.70 -2.59
C HIS A 264 -11.36 -31.17 -4.03
N THR A 265 -10.91 -32.01 -4.97
CA THR A 265 -10.83 -31.60 -6.39
C THR A 265 -12.21 -31.28 -6.96
N GLU A 266 -13.24 -32.03 -6.56
CA GLU A 266 -14.60 -31.76 -7.01
C GLU A 266 -15.20 -30.54 -6.30
N GLY A 267 -14.85 -30.32 -5.03
CA GLY A 267 -15.16 -29.07 -4.31
C GLY A 267 -14.53 -27.85 -4.98
N ASP A 268 -13.28 -27.95 -5.43
CA ASP A 268 -12.59 -26.89 -6.18
C ASP A 268 -13.33 -26.56 -7.49
N ILE A 269 -13.81 -27.57 -8.20
CA ILE A 269 -14.63 -27.39 -9.41
C ILE A 269 -15.97 -26.74 -9.07
N ALA A 270 -16.63 -27.14 -7.98
CA ALA A 270 -17.87 -26.51 -7.54
C ALA A 270 -17.67 -25.00 -7.31
N LEU A 271 -16.60 -24.60 -6.63
CA LEU A 271 -16.27 -23.18 -6.41
C LEU A 271 -16.01 -22.41 -7.71
N GLN A 272 -15.34 -23.04 -8.69
CA GLN A 272 -15.13 -22.44 -10.01
C GLN A 272 -16.45 -22.22 -10.76
N VAL A 273 -17.36 -23.19 -10.70
CA VAL A 273 -18.69 -23.08 -11.29
C VAL A 273 -19.48 -21.97 -10.62
N VAL A 274 -19.49 -21.91 -9.29
CA VAL A 274 -20.16 -20.84 -8.54
C VAL A 274 -19.65 -19.47 -8.99
N ALA A 275 -18.33 -19.29 -9.01
CA ALA A 275 -17.73 -18.03 -9.45
C ALA A 275 -18.14 -17.63 -10.87
N GLN A 276 -18.30 -18.60 -11.78
CA GLN A 276 -18.78 -18.35 -13.13
C GLN A 276 -20.27 -17.98 -13.17
N LEU A 277 -21.11 -18.68 -12.40
CA LEU A 277 -22.54 -18.37 -12.29
C LEU A 277 -22.77 -16.96 -11.75
N LEU A 278 -21.98 -16.54 -10.75
CA LEU A 278 -22.05 -15.17 -10.22
C LEU A 278 -21.65 -14.15 -11.28
N LYS A 279 -20.55 -14.38 -12.03
CA LYS A 279 -20.14 -13.50 -13.15
C LYS A 279 -21.23 -13.34 -14.19
N ASP A 280 -21.90 -14.44 -14.55
CA ASP A 280 -22.94 -14.44 -15.58
C ASP A 280 -24.28 -13.85 -15.10
N ALA A 281 -24.48 -13.72 -13.79
CA ALA A 281 -25.62 -13.05 -13.18
C ALA A 281 -25.41 -11.53 -13.01
N THR A 282 -24.16 -11.09 -12.91
CA THR A 282 -23.80 -9.68 -12.65
C THR A 282 -23.53 -8.85 -13.92
N SER A 283 -23.69 -7.53 -13.80
CA SER A 283 -23.24 -6.57 -14.82
C SER A 283 -21.71 -6.44 -14.85
N LYS A 284 -21.16 -5.84 -15.91
CA LYS A 284 -19.69 -5.70 -16.10
C LYS A 284 -18.98 -4.87 -15.03
N ASP A 285 -19.71 -4.00 -14.33
CA ASP A 285 -19.16 -3.07 -13.34
C ASP A 285 -19.26 -3.61 -11.90
N ALA A 286 -19.88 -4.79 -11.71
CA ALA A 286 -19.94 -5.45 -10.42
C ALA A 286 -18.57 -5.98 -9.99
N LEU A 287 -18.25 -5.80 -8.71
CA LEU A 287 -17.09 -6.46 -8.11
C LEU A 287 -17.53 -7.78 -7.48
N ILE A 288 -17.01 -8.88 -7.98
CA ILE A 288 -17.20 -10.21 -7.39
C ILE A 288 -15.90 -10.64 -6.73
N ALA A 289 -15.98 -11.07 -5.48
CA ALA A 289 -14.84 -11.56 -4.73
C ALA A 289 -15.14 -12.84 -3.95
N ARG A 290 -14.16 -13.74 -3.85
CA ARG A 290 -14.19 -14.86 -2.90
C ARG A 290 -13.75 -14.35 -1.53
N TYR A 291 -14.67 -14.36 -0.57
CA TYR A 291 -14.46 -13.83 0.77
C TYR A 291 -13.65 -14.79 1.64
N GLY A 292 -13.92 -16.09 1.56
CA GLY A 292 -13.13 -17.12 2.25
C GLY A 292 -13.78 -18.49 2.09
N GLY A 293 -12.99 -19.56 1.94
CA GLY A 293 -13.56 -20.91 1.79
C GLY A 293 -14.58 -21.00 0.64
N ASP A 294 -15.84 -21.17 1.00
CA ASP A 294 -17.05 -21.27 0.19
C ASP A 294 -17.86 -19.96 0.07
N GLU A 295 -17.39 -18.88 0.70
CA GLU A 295 -18.07 -17.60 0.75
C GLU A 295 -17.63 -16.67 -0.39
N PHE A 296 -18.60 -15.99 -0.98
CA PHE A 296 -18.44 -14.97 -2.02
C PHE A 296 -19.15 -13.69 -1.63
N CYS A 297 -18.66 -12.56 -2.13
CA CYS A 297 -19.28 -11.27 -1.97
C CYS A 297 -19.37 -10.55 -3.31
N ILE A 298 -20.51 -9.94 -3.58
CA ILE A 298 -20.75 -9.12 -4.75
C ILE A 298 -21.02 -7.69 -4.29
N VAL A 299 -20.40 -6.70 -4.93
CA VAL A 299 -20.63 -5.28 -4.70
C VAL A 299 -21.05 -4.64 -6.00
N ILE A 300 -22.17 -3.92 -5.99
CA ILE A 300 -22.71 -3.17 -7.13
C ILE A 300 -22.98 -1.73 -6.75
N ASP A 301 -22.71 -0.80 -7.68
CA ASP A 301 -23.28 0.54 -7.59
C ASP A 301 -24.77 0.44 -7.93
N ILE A 302 -25.60 1.20 -7.22
CA ILE A 302 -27.05 1.21 -7.42
C ILE A 302 -27.60 2.62 -7.44
N ASP A 303 -28.61 2.82 -8.29
CA ASP A 303 -29.46 4.02 -8.29
C ASP A 303 -30.80 3.75 -7.58
N ASP A 304 -31.25 2.49 -7.57
CA ASP A 304 -32.45 2.01 -6.89
C ASP A 304 -32.16 0.81 -5.97
N GLU A 305 -32.76 0.78 -4.78
CA GLU A 305 -32.68 -0.34 -3.85
C GLU A 305 -33.26 -1.64 -4.42
N ASP A 306 -34.12 -1.59 -5.45
CA ASP A 306 -34.62 -2.80 -6.09
C ASP A 306 -33.57 -3.51 -6.97
N GLU A 307 -32.47 -2.84 -7.35
CA GLU A 307 -31.42 -3.45 -8.17
C GLU A 307 -30.70 -4.62 -7.45
N ILE A 308 -30.47 -4.51 -6.14
CA ILE A 308 -29.84 -5.61 -5.39
C ILE A 308 -30.76 -6.83 -5.32
N LYS A 309 -32.08 -6.61 -5.25
CA LYS A 309 -33.07 -7.71 -5.27
C LYS A 309 -33.09 -8.40 -6.63
N GLN A 310 -33.08 -7.62 -7.71
CA GLN A 310 -33.01 -8.15 -9.08
C GLN A 310 -31.74 -8.96 -9.32
N LEU A 311 -30.58 -8.48 -8.81
CA LEU A 311 -29.34 -9.23 -8.87
C LEU A 311 -29.46 -10.59 -8.16
N ASN A 312 -29.98 -10.61 -6.94
CA ASN A 312 -30.11 -11.86 -6.17
C ASN A 312 -31.09 -12.84 -6.84
N GLN A 313 -32.20 -12.34 -7.41
CA GLN A 313 -33.11 -13.17 -8.22
C GLN A 313 -32.43 -13.72 -9.48
N ALA A 314 -31.59 -12.92 -10.14
CA ALA A 314 -30.83 -13.38 -11.30
C ALA A 314 -29.83 -14.48 -10.92
N ILE A 315 -29.15 -14.36 -9.77
CA ILE A 315 -28.26 -15.39 -9.23
C ILE A 315 -29.04 -16.69 -8.99
N GLU A 316 -30.17 -16.63 -8.27
CA GLU A 316 -31.01 -17.80 -7.99
C GLU A 316 -31.46 -18.50 -9.29
N HIS A 317 -31.96 -17.73 -10.26
CA HIS A 317 -32.41 -18.27 -11.54
C HIS A 317 -31.27 -18.96 -12.32
N ARG A 318 -30.07 -18.39 -12.30
CA ARG A 318 -28.89 -18.99 -12.95
C ARG A 318 -28.49 -20.31 -12.32
N VAL A 319 -28.52 -20.39 -11.00
CA VAL A 319 -28.22 -21.61 -10.25
C VAL A 319 -29.24 -22.70 -10.54
N GLN A 320 -30.53 -22.36 -10.49
CA GLN A 320 -31.60 -23.31 -10.82
C GLN A 320 -31.45 -23.84 -12.25
N SER A 321 -31.17 -22.94 -13.21
CA SER A 321 -30.93 -23.31 -14.60
C SER A 321 -29.72 -24.24 -14.75
N TYR A 322 -28.64 -23.98 -14.02
CA TYR A 322 -27.44 -24.83 -14.03
C TYR A 322 -27.73 -26.21 -13.43
N ASN A 323 -28.38 -26.26 -12.28
CA ASN A 323 -28.75 -27.50 -11.60
C ASN A 323 -29.67 -28.37 -12.47
N ALA A 324 -30.60 -27.76 -13.21
CA ALA A 324 -31.52 -28.48 -14.11
C ALA A 324 -30.81 -29.21 -15.26
N LEU A 325 -29.57 -28.82 -15.61
CA LEU A 325 -28.77 -29.53 -16.61
C LEU A 325 -28.24 -30.88 -16.11
N GLY A 326 -28.23 -31.12 -14.79
CA GLY A 326 -27.77 -32.38 -14.21
C GLY A 326 -26.30 -32.71 -14.49
N LEU A 327 -25.46 -31.70 -14.70
CA LEU A 327 -24.04 -31.88 -15.07
C LEU A 327 -23.17 -32.41 -13.92
N LYS A 328 -23.66 -32.32 -12.68
CA LYS A 328 -22.95 -32.69 -11.46
C LYS A 328 -23.80 -33.62 -10.59
N PRO A 329 -23.19 -34.50 -9.78
CA PRO A 329 -23.91 -35.42 -8.89
C PRO A 329 -24.46 -34.74 -7.61
N TYR A 330 -24.32 -33.42 -7.51
CA TYR A 330 -24.81 -32.59 -6.42
C TYR A 330 -25.48 -31.33 -7.00
N LEU A 331 -26.33 -30.71 -6.19
CA LEU A 331 -26.92 -29.42 -6.49
C LEU A 331 -26.04 -28.31 -5.93
N ILE A 332 -25.97 -27.19 -6.64
CA ILE A 332 -25.41 -25.94 -6.13
C ILE A 332 -26.55 -25.18 -5.45
N GLU A 333 -26.38 -24.84 -4.18
CA GLU A 333 -27.36 -24.09 -3.39
C GLU A 333 -26.65 -23.00 -2.61
N PHE A 334 -27.30 -21.85 -2.45
CA PHE A 334 -26.68 -20.71 -1.76
C PHE A 334 -27.58 -20.18 -0.67
N SER A 335 -26.96 -19.64 0.38
CA SER A 335 -27.57 -18.72 1.31
C SER A 335 -27.07 -17.30 1.04
N ILE A 336 -27.97 -16.31 0.95
CA ILE A 336 -27.63 -14.94 0.52
C ILE A 336 -28.12 -13.92 1.54
N GLY A 337 -27.20 -13.07 2.01
CA GLY A 337 -27.50 -11.89 2.82
C GLY A 337 -27.10 -10.63 2.07
N TYR A 338 -28.00 -9.66 1.93
CA TYR A 338 -27.73 -8.45 1.16
C TYR A 338 -28.25 -7.20 1.85
N GLU A 339 -27.57 -6.08 1.62
CA GLU A 339 -27.99 -4.78 2.14
C GLU A 339 -27.44 -3.62 1.30
N VAL A 340 -28.17 -2.51 1.30
CA VAL A 340 -27.75 -1.23 0.73
C VAL A 340 -26.92 -0.47 1.75
N PHE A 341 -25.79 0.09 1.32
CA PHE A 341 -24.93 0.83 2.23
C PHE A 341 -25.60 2.13 2.70
N ASP A 342 -25.87 2.18 4.00
CA ASP A 342 -26.31 3.37 4.74
C ASP A 342 -25.21 3.90 5.67
N LYS A 343 -24.80 5.15 5.51
CA LYS A 343 -23.74 5.78 6.31
C LYS A 343 -24.10 5.99 7.78
N GLU A 344 -25.40 6.07 8.11
CA GLU A 344 -25.87 6.22 9.50
C GLU A 344 -25.83 4.88 10.24
N LYS A 345 -26.10 3.78 9.55
CA LYS A 345 -26.08 2.42 10.12
C LYS A 345 -24.68 1.79 10.10
N HIS A 346 -23.90 2.04 9.06
CA HIS A 346 -22.63 1.36 8.82
C HIS A 346 -21.44 2.29 9.05
N GLN A 347 -20.74 2.10 10.17
CA GLN A 347 -19.63 2.96 10.56
C GLN A 347 -18.36 2.77 9.72
N ASN A 348 -18.13 1.56 9.20
CA ASN A 348 -16.95 1.19 8.43
C ASN A 348 -17.20 -0.10 7.63
N ALA A 349 -16.25 -0.49 6.77
CA ALA A 349 -16.36 -1.68 5.92
C ALA A 349 -16.58 -2.98 6.69
N ASN A 350 -15.97 -3.15 7.88
CA ASN A 350 -16.16 -4.36 8.67
C ASN A 350 -17.58 -4.42 9.24
N ALA A 351 -18.08 -3.30 9.79
CA ALA A 351 -19.45 -3.23 10.28
C ALA A 351 -20.48 -3.52 9.19
N PHE A 352 -20.23 -3.10 7.94
CA PHE A 352 -21.11 -3.44 6.83
C PHE A 352 -21.06 -4.94 6.49
N ILE A 353 -19.86 -5.52 6.42
CA ILE A 353 -19.70 -6.97 6.20
C ILE A 353 -20.39 -7.78 7.30
N ASP A 354 -20.26 -7.37 8.57
CA ASP A 354 -20.87 -8.06 9.70
C ASP A 354 -22.41 -8.13 9.57
N VAL A 355 -23.05 -7.09 9.02
CA VAL A 355 -24.50 -7.11 8.79
C VAL A 355 -24.88 -8.03 7.62
N LEU A 356 -24.11 -8.00 6.52
CA LEU A 356 -24.32 -8.92 5.39
C LEU A 356 -24.22 -10.39 5.84
N ASP A 357 -23.23 -10.70 6.67
CA ASP A 357 -23.01 -12.03 7.24
C ASP A 357 -24.18 -12.46 8.14
N GLN A 358 -24.69 -11.54 8.97
CA GLN A 358 -25.90 -11.81 9.77
C GLN A 358 -27.11 -12.14 8.91
N PHE A 359 -27.36 -11.41 7.83
CA PHE A 359 -28.47 -11.69 6.92
C PHE A 359 -28.28 -13.00 6.16
N MET A 360 -27.05 -13.31 5.75
CA MET A 360 -26.72 -14.57 5.08
C MET A 360 -26.97 -15.75 6.02
N TYR A 361 -26.55 -15.63 7.29
CA TYR A 361 -26.79 -16.64 8.30
C TYR A 361 -28.29 -16.84 8.57
N GLN A 362 -29.08 -15.76 8.61
CA GLN A 362 -30.55 -15.84 8.75
C GLN A 362 -31.20 -16.56 7.56
N ASP A 363 -30.74 -16.33 6.33
CA ASP A 363 -31.22 -17.06 5.15
C ASP A 363 -30.88 -18.57 5.25
N LYS A 364 -29.67 -18.88 5.72
CA LYS A 364 -29.20 -20.25 5.95
C LYS A 364 -30.02 -21.00 6.99
N GLU A 365 -30.43 -20.33 8.07
CA GLU A 365 -31.31 -20.94 9.08
C GLU A 365 -32.73 -21.16 8.57
N LYS A 366 -33.26 -20.27 7.74
CA LYS A 366 -34.60 -20.44 7.14
C LYS A 366 -34.67 -21.65 6.21
N LYS A 367 -33.57 -22.02 5.54
CA LYS A 367 -33.51 -23.18 4.63
C LYS A 367 -33.30 -24.51 5.35
N LYS A 368 -32.84 -24.48 6.60
CA LYS A 368 -32.68 -25.67 7.45
C LYS A 368 -33.95 -26.06 8.20
N ASN A 369 -34.89 -25.12 8.35
CA ASN A 369 -36.21 -25.32 8.94
C ASN A 369 -37.24 -25.57 7.85
#